data_AF-A0AA38ULY7-F1
#
_entry.id   AF-A0AA38ULY7-F1
#
_cell.length_a   1.000
_cell.length_b   1.000
_cell.length_c   1.000
_cell.angle_alpha   90.00
_cell.angle_beta   90.00
_cell.angle_gamma   90.00
#
_symmetry.space_group_name_H-M   'P 1'
#
loop_
_entity.id
_entity.type
_entity.pdbx_description
1 polymer ?
#
loop_
_entity_poly.entity_id
_entity_poly.type
_entity_poly.pdbx_seq_one_letter_code
_entity_poly.pdbx_strand_id
1 'polypeptide(L)'
;ISGARASAKANDNDVAKTWSELTHKAQNLSKRTSAATFGFICSSKAGQHITRQFFGNGPIEAFLLSKFGLTGAEFVEAAEAYFIFVSSGRTSTNMGVKAMRKETVKLILEGLKNITRNDKICMEYEHYEVLIIKEYGVKLVGWPDGVPMETPYNLNAAHAISLYQAVKSKTCMWKPLDGMELHRVRRSIEARVDSGDLAIPERLRRGKGGAGSKSGRVAGKRRRDSADMGVSVGKGVKRRRVATLKAGMER
;
A
#
# COMPACT_ATOMS: atom_id res chain seq x y z
N ILE A 1 28.42 -1.32 4.86
CA ILE A 1 29.67 -1.81 4.21
C ILE A 1 29.29 -2.24 2.80
N SER A 2 29.64 -1.45 1.78
CA SER A 2 29.38 -1.78 0.38
C SER A 2 30.62 -2.50 -0.16
N GLY A 3 30.62 -3.83 -0.10
CA GLY A 3 31.65 -4.64 -0.74
C GLY A 3 31.53 -4.58 -2.26
N ALA A 4 32.67 -4.53 -2.96
CA ALA A 4 32.72 -4.60 -4.43
C ALA A 4 31.92 -5.81 -4.91
N ARG A 5 31.02 -5.62 -5.88
CA ARG A 5 30.32 -6.76 -6.50
C ARG A 5 31.37 -7.63 -7.19
N ALA A 6 31.49 -8.88 -6.73
CA ALA A 6 32.31 -9.87 -7.40
C ALA A 6 31.86 -10.02 -8.87
N SER A 7 32.82 -10.32 -9.75
CA SER A 7 32.55 -10.48 -11.19
C SER A 7 31.50 -11.57 -11.43
N ALA A 8 30.76 -11.51 -12.55
CA ALA A 8 29.74 -12.51 -12.87
C ALA A 8 30.29 -13.95 -12.77
N LYS A 9 31.49 -14.17 -13.31
CA LYS A 9 32.20 -15.45 -13.24
C LYS A 9 32.55 -15.88 -11.80
N ALA A 10 32.92 -14.94 -10.93
CA ALA A 10 33.18 -15.26 -9.53
C ALA A 10 31.90 -15.64 -8.79
N ASN A 11 30.78 -14.97 -9.07
CA ASN A 11 29.48 -15.33 -8.50
C ASN A 11 29.02 -16.71 -8.98
N ASP A 12 29.16 -17.02 -10.27
CA ASP A 12 28.74 -18.32 -10.80
C ASP A 12 29.57 -19.47 -10.20
N ASN A 13 30.88 -19.25 -10.02
CA ASN A 13 31.75 -20.23 -9.37
C ASN A 13 31.41 -20.42 -7.88
N ASP A 14 31.13 -19.33 -7.17
CA ASP A 14 30.72 -19.38 -5.76
C ASP A 14 29.40 -20.13 -5.59
N VAL A 15 28.44 -19.83 -6.47
CA VAL A 15 27.15 -20.53 -6.55
C VAL A 15 27.35 -22.02 -6.82
N ALA A 16 28.13 -22.38 -7.83
CA ALA A 16 28.38 -23.77 -8.19
C ALA A 16 29.05 -24.56 -7.04
N LYS A 17 30.05 -23.95 -6.37
CA LYS A 17 30.74 -24.59 -5.24
C LYS A 17 29.80 -24.77 -4.06
N THR A 18 29.09 -23.72 -3.65
CA THR A 18 28.14 -23.76 -2.53
C THR A 18 27.02 -24.76 -2.80
N TRP A 19 26.53 -24.81 -4.04
CA TRP A 19 25.50 -25.75 -4.47
C TRP A 19 25.95 -27.21 -4.39
N SER A 20 27.19 -27.50 -4.80
CA SER A 20 27.79 -28.83 -4.68
C SER A 20 27.88 -29.29 -3.22
N GLU A 21 28.33 -28.40 -2.32
CA GLU A 21 28.39 -28.69 -0.89
C GLU A 21 27.00 -28.95 -0.27
N LEU A 22 26.00 -28.15 -0.64
CA LEU A 22 24.60 -28.35 -0.22
C LEU A 22 24.06 -29.70 -0.69
N THR A 23 24.27 -30.03 -1.96
CA THR A 23 23.83 -31.29 -2.56
C THR A 23 24.48 -32.49 -1.85
N HIS A 24 25.78 -32.43 -1.61
CA HIS A 24 26.49 -33.50 -0.91
C HIS A 24 25.98 -33.69 0.53
N LYS A 25 25.73 -32.59 1.26
CA LYS A 25 25.15 -32.65 2.61
C LYS A 25 23.75 -33.26 2.61
N ALA A 26 22.90 -32.85 1.66
CA ALA A 26 21.54 -33.38 1.53
C ALA A 26 21.52 -34.87 1.19
N GLN A 27 22.39 -35.31 0.28
CA GLN A 27 22.57 -36.73 -0.05
C GLN A 27 23.06 -37.55 1.15
N ASN A 28 24.02 -37.05 1.90
CA ASN A 28 24.52 -37.75 3.10
C ASN A 28 23.46 -37.84 4.19
N LEU A 29 22.64 -36.81 4.37
CA LEU A 29 21.51 -36.85 5.30
C LEU A 29 20.49 -37.91 4.88
N SER A 30 20.13 -37.94 3.60
CA SER A 30 19.18 -38.91 3.05
C SER A 30 19.67 -40.35 3.25
N LYS A 31 20.95 -40.63 2.97
CA LYS A 31 21.57 -41.94 3.20
C LYS A 31 21.56 -42.37 4.67
N ARG A 32 21.75 -41.43 5.61
CA ARG A 32 21.88 -41.72 7.04
C ARG A 32 20.54 -41.87 7.78
N THR A 33 19.49 -41.24 7.28
CA THR A 33 18.24 -41.05 8.05
C THR A 33 16.99 -41.47 7.28
N SER A 34 17.14 -41.89 6.03
CA SER A 34 16.02 -42.13 5.10
C SER A 34 15.15 -40.90 4.86
N ALA A 35 15.61 -39.70 5.23
CA ALA A 35 14.92 -38.45 4.93
C ALA A 35 14.89 -38.23 3.41
N ALA A 36 13.71 -37.89 2.88
CA ALA A 36 13.57 -37.42 1.51
C ALA A 36 14.05 -35.97 1.43
N THR A 37 14.96 -35.68 0.50
CA THR A 37 15.55 -34.35 0.32
C THR A 37 15.55 -33.99 -1.15
N PHE A 38 15.19 -32.76 -1.47
CA PHE A 38 15.35 -32.22 -2.81
C PHE A 38 15.71 -30.73 -2.71
N GLY A 39 16.19 -30.19 -3.81
CA GLY A 39 16.47 -28.77 -3.91
C GLY A 39 16.68 -28.37 -5.35
N PHE A 40 16.61 -27.06 -5.58
CA PHE A 40 16.97 -26.48 -6.86
C PHE A 40 17.66 -25.13 -6.68
N ILE A 41 18.34 -24.71 -7.74
CA ILE A 41 18.90 -23.39 -7.87
C ILE A 41 18.60 -22.84 -9.26
N CYS A 42 18.25 -21.56 -9.31
CA CYS A 42 17.95 -20.85 -10.55
C CYS A 42 18.17 -19.35 -10.35
N SER A 43 18.12 -18.59 -11.44
CA SER A 43 18.29 -17.15 -11.41
C SER A 43 17.10 -16.48 -10.73
N SER A 44 17.37 -15.61 -9.75
CA SER A 44 16.30 -14.86 -9.07
C SER A 44 15.90 -13.58 -9.81
N LYS A 45 16.74 -13.09 -10.73
CA LYS A 45 16.63 -11.79 -11.41
C LYS A 45 17.03 -11.89 -12.87
N ALA A 46 16.38 -11.10 -13.72
CA ALA A 46 16.78 -10.94 -15.11
C ALA A 46 18.23 -10.43 -15.22
N GLY A 47 19.01 -11.00 -16.14
CA GLY A 47 20.41 -10.63 -16.37
C GLY A 47 21.41 -11.26 -15.39
N GLN A 48 20.97 -12.08 -14.43
CA GLN A 48 21.85 -13.02 -13.74
C GLN A 48 21.96 -14.30 -14.58
N HIS A 49 23.16 -14.85 -14.68
CA HIS A 49 23.44 -16.08 -15.42
C HIS A 49 23.76 -17.23 -14.46
N ILE A 50 22.85 -17.51 -13.53
CA ILE A 50 22.98 -18.70 -12.68
C ILE A 50 22.49 -19.92 -13.46
N THR A 51 23.33 -20.95 -13.55
CA THR A 51 22.95 -22.21 -14.19
C THR A 51 21.89 -22.92 -13.35
N ARG A 52 20.77 -23.30 -13.98
CA ARG A 52 19.69 -24.04 -13.34
C ARG A 52 20.17 -25.43 -12.95
N GLN A 53 19.95 -25.81 -11.70
CA GLN A 53 20.24 -27.18 -11.25
C GLN A 53 19.14 -27.67 -10.33
N PHE A 54 18.92 -28.97 -10.34
CA PHE A 54 17.97 -29.68 -9.51
C PHE A 54 18.68 -30.90 -8.93
N PHE A 55 18.42 -31.21 -7.66
CA PHE A 55 18.69 -32.52 -7.10
C PHE A 55 17.44 -33.05 -6.40
N GLY A 56 17.23 -34.35 -6.49
CA GLY A 56 16.18 -35.04 -5.78
C GLY A 56 16.68 -36.39 -5.30
N ASN A 57 16.39 -36.73 -4.03
CA ASN A 57 16.58 -38.06 -3.49
C ASN A 57 15.21 -38.65 -3.13
N GLY A 58 15.05 -39.96 -3.34
CA GLY A 58 13.80 -40.66 -3.06
C GLY A 58 12.70 -40.38 -4.09
N PRO A 59 11.41 -40.40 -3.72
CA PRO A 59 10.30 -40.38 -4.68
C PRO A 59 9.92 -38.97 -5.17
N ILE A 60 10.76 -37.96 -4.98
CA ILE A 60 10.37 -36.57 -5.23
C ILE A 60 10.05 -36.30 -6.70
N GLU A 61 10.81 -36.86 -7.65
CA GLU A 61 10.52 -36.68 -9.07
C GLU A 61 9.20 -37.33 -9.46
N ALA A 62 8.93 -38.54 -8.94
CA ALA A 62 7.64 -39.20 -9.12
C ALA A 62 6.49 -38.41 -8.47
N PHE A 63 6.72 -37.78 -7.32
CA PHE A 63 5.77 -36.89 -6.67
C PHE A 63 5.47 -35.66 -7.52
N LEU A 64 6.51 -34.98 -8.04
CA LEU A 64 6.35 -33.81 -8.91
C LEU A 64 5.56 -34.17 -10.17
N LEU A 65 5.90 -35.29 -10.80
CA LEU A 65 5.21 -35.75 -12.00
C LEU A 65 3.76 -36.16 -11.69
N SER A 66 3.52 -36.89 -10.60
CA SER A 66 2.18 -37.38 -10.24
C SER A 66 1.23 -36.27 -9.78
N LYS A 67 1.74 -35.27 -9.04
CA LYS A 67 0.89 -34.23 -8.42
C LYS A 67 0.80 -32.96 -9.22
N PHE A 68 1.86 -32.63 -9.96
CA PHE A 68 1.94 -31.37 -10.71
C PHE A 68 2.04 -31.59 -12.22
N GLY A 69 2.28 -32.83 -12.68
CA GLY A 69 2.52 -33.09 -14.10
C GLY A 69 3.83 -32.49 -14.60
N LEU A 70 4.78 -32.25 -13.70
CA LEU A 70 6.06 -31.58 -14.01
C LEU A 70 7.23 -32.51 -13.71
N THR A 71 8.19 -32.52 -14.61
CA THR A 71 9.55 -33.00 -14.34
C THR A 71 10.30 -32.03 -13.41
N GLY A 72 11.39 -32.48 -12.79
CA GLY A 72 12.24 -31.59 -12.00
C GLY A 72 12.74 -30.38 -12.80
N ALA A 73 13.09 -30.58 -14.07
CA ALA A 73 13.56 -29.50 -14.94
C ALA A 73 12.47 -28.45 -15.21
N GLU A 74 11.25 -28.88 -15.57
CA GLU A 74 10.12 -27.99 -15.80
C GLU A 74 9.70 -27.26 -14.53
N PHE A 75 9.80 -27.92 -13.38
CA PHE A 75 9.56 -27.29 -12.09
C PHE A 75 10.56 -26.15 -11.82
N VAL A 76 11.86 -26.37 -12.07
CA VAL A 76 12.88 -25.32 -11.91
C VAL A 76 12.66 -24.17 -12.89
N GLU A 77 12.28 -24.46 -14.13
CA GLU A 77 11.95 -23.45 -15.12
C GLU A 77 10.74 -22.59 -14.69
N ALA A 78 9.66 -23.23 -14.24
CA ALA A 78 8.48 -22.53 -13.74
C ALA A 78 8.78 -21.66 -12.51
N ALA A 79 9.59 -22.19 -11.58
CA ALA A 79 10.03 -21.45 -10.40
C ALA A 79 10.90 -20.24 -10.78
N GLU A 80 11.84 -20.41 -11.71
CA GLU A 80 12.69 -19.32 -12.19
C GLU A 80 11.88 -18.23 -12.89
N ALA A 81 10.96 -18.62 -13.78
CA ALA A 81 10.07 -17.69 -14.47
C ALA A 81 9.27 -16.85 -13.45
N TYR A 82 8.75 -17.48 -12.39
CA TYR A 82 8.08 -16.80 -11.30
C TYR A 82 9.01 -15.85 -10.53
N PHE A 83 10.23 -16.27 -10.18
CA PHE A 83 11.18 -15.41 -9.47
C PHE A 83 11.61 -14.20 -10.30
N ILE A 84 11.90 -14.39 -11.59
CA ILE A 84 12.24 -13.30 -12.51
C ILE A 84 11.06 -12.35 -12.68
N PHE A 85 9.84 -12.88 -12.79
CA PHE A 85 8.61 -12.10 -12.86
C PHE A 85 8.44 -11.21 -11.61
N VAL A 86 8.52 -11.81 -10.42
CA VAL A 86 8.41 -11.11 -9.13
C VAL A 86 9.54 -10.09 -8.95
N SER A 87 10.77 -10.47 -9.24
CA SER A 87 11.95 -9.62 -9.01
C SER A 87 12.07 -8.46 -10.00
N SER A 88 11.48 -8.60 -11.18
CA SER A 88 11.29 -7.51 -12.14
C SER A 88 10.18 -6.54 -11.70
N GLY A 89 9.57 -6.75 -10.52
CA GLY A 89 8.43 -5.96 -10.03
C GLY A 89 7.17 -6.15 -10.88
N ARG A 90 7.15 -7.18 -11.72
CA ARG A 90 6.01 -7.54 -12.54
C ARG A 90 5.13 -8.40 -11.65
N THR A 91 4.15 -7.78 -11.01
CA THR A 91 2.85 -8.45 -10.89
C THR A 91 2.15 -8.28 -12.25
N SER A 92 0.93 -8.78 -12.45
CA SER A 92 0.16 -8.47 -13.68
C SER A 92 0.06 -6.97 -14.00
N THR A 93 0.47 -6.10 -13.07
CA THR A 93 0.88 -4.72 -13.35
C THR A 93 2.31 -4.45 -12.88
N ASN A 94 3.14 -3.83 -13.75
CA ASN A 94 4.56 -3.46 -13.56
C ASN A 94 4.85 -2.43 -12.41
N MET A 95 4.08 -2.43 -11.33
CA MET A 95 4.17 -1.42 -10.27
C MET A 95 4.68 -2.02 -8.95
N GLY A 96 5.64 -1.34 -8.30
CA GLY A 96 6.02 -1.70 -6.92
C GLY A 96 4.91 -1.42 -5.91
N VAL A 97 4.96 -2.05 -4.72
CA VAL A 97 3.90 -1.97 -3.68
C VAL A 97 3.55 -0.53 -3.30
N LYS A 98 4.54 0.38 -3.22
CA LYS A 98 4.29 1.81 -2.95
C LYS A 98 3.42 2.46 -4.03
N ALA A 99 3.68 2.14 -5.29
CA ALA A 99 2.88 2.61 -6.42
C ALA A 99 1.48 1.97 -6.41
N MET A 100 1.38 0.68 -6.07
CA MET A 100 0.07 0.01 -5.89
C MET A 100 -0.79 0.66 -4.83
N ARG A 101 -0.23 1.00 -3.66
CA ARG A 101 -0.97 1.72 -2.61
C ARG A 101 -1.50 3.06 -3.11
N LYS A 102 -0.65 3.84 -3.76
CA LYS A 102 -1.02 5.14 -4.34
C LYS A 102 -2.15 4.98 -5.37
N GLU A 103 -2.01 4.02 -6.28
CA GLU A 103 -3.02 3.76 -7.31
C GLU A 103 -4.32 3.22 -6.72
N THR A 104 -4.26 2.37 -5.69
CA THR A 104 -5.44 1.86 -4.98
C THR A 104 -6.24 3.00 -4.35
N VAL A 105 -5.56 3.90 -3.63
CA VAL A 105 -6.21 5.08 -3.04
C VAL A 105 -6.88 5.94 -4.12
N LYS A 106 -6.17 6.17 -5.23
CA LYS A 106 -6.70 6.92 -6.37
C LYS A 106 -7.95 6.25 -6.95
N LEU A 107 -7.90 4.96 -7.25
CA LEU A 107 -9.03 4.22 -7.85
C LEU A 107 -10.25 4.15 -6.93
N ILE A 108 -10.05 3.94 -5.62
CA ILE A 108 -11.15 3.97 -4.64
C ILE A 108 -11.78 5.36 -4.61
N LEU A 109 -10.97 6.42 -4.53
CA LEU A 109 -11.48 7.79 -4.46
C LEU A 109 -12.17 8.23 -5.75
N GLU A 110 -11.61 7.93 -6.91
CA GLU A 110 -12.22 8.21 -8.21
C GLU A 110 -13.56 7.47 -8.35
N GLY A 111 -13.61 6.20 -7.97
CA GLY A 111 -14.86 5.44 -7.96
C GLY A 111 -15.92 6.07 -7.05
N LEU A 112 -15.52 6.56 -5.88
CA LEU A 112 -16.41 7.22 -4.94
C LEU A 112 -16.96 8.55 -5.51
N LYS A 113 -16.09 9.37 -6.10
CA LYS A 113 -16.49 10.63 -6.76
C LYS A 113 -17.45 10.37 -7.90
N ASN A 114 -17.16 9.37 -8.73
CA ASN A 114 -17.98 9.02 -9.89
C ASN A 114 -19.38 8.56 -9.48
N ILE A 115 -19.48 7.68 -8.47
CA ILE A 115 -20.79 7.14 -8.06
C ILE A 115 -21.65 8.18 -7.31
N THR A 116 -21.01 9.06 -6.52
CA THR A 116 -21.71 10.10 -5.74
C THR A 116 -21.92 11.40 -6.51
N ARG A 117 -21.27 11.55 -7.68
CA ARG A 117 -21.22 12.79 -8.47
C ARG A 117 -20.73 14.00 -7.64
N ASN A 118 -19.82 13.76 -6.70
CA ASN A 118 -19.29 14.79 -5.81
C ASN A 118 -17.77 14.80 -5.86
N ASP A 119 -17.18 15.77 -6.56
CA ASP A 119 -15.72 15.86 -6.73
C ASP A 119 -14.96 16.28 -5.47
N LYS A 120 -15.66 16.85 -4.48
CA LYS A 120 -15.08 17.33 -3.22
C LYS A 120 -15.09 16.26 -2.14
N ILE A 121 -15.75 15.13 -2.37
CA ILE A 121 -15.77 14.03 -1.40
C ILE A 121 -14.36 13.49 -1.18
N CYS A 122 -14.07 13.14 0.07
CA CYS A 122 -12.84 12.48 0.49
C CYS A 122 -13.22 11.14 1.10
N MET A 123 -12.38 10.12 0.86
CA MET A 123 -12.56 8.81 1.47
C MET A 123 -12.25 8.89 2.96
N GLU A 124 -13.11 8.29 3.77
CA GLU A 124 -12.94 8.19 5.22
C GLU A 124 -13.04 6.73 5.61
N TYR A 125 -11.95 6.18 6.17
CA TYR A 125 -11.88 4.76 6.52
C TYR A 125 -12.31 4.53 7.98
N GLU A 126 -11.92 5.41 8.90
CA GLU A 126 -12.21 5.27 10.33
C GLU A 126 -13.72 5.42 10.61
N HIS A 127 -14.35 6.38 9.93
CA HIS A 127 -15.77 6.69 10.09
C HIS A 127 -16.57 6.29 8.83
N TYR A 128 -16.13 5.22 8.17
CA TYR A 128 -16.65 4.77 6.88
C TYR A 128 -18.17 4.59 6.87
N GLU A 129 -18.71 3.94 7.89
CA GLU A 129 -20.15 3.67 7.99
C GLU A 129 -20.97 4.98 8.06
N VAL A 130 -20.55 5.93 8.90
CA VAL A 130 -21.29 7.18 9.13
C VAL A 130 -21.12 8.15 7.96
N LEU A 131 -19.88 8.36 7.50
CA LEU A 131 -19.58 9.42 6.55
C LEU A 131 -19.67 9.00 5.09
N ILE A 132 -19.61 7.70 4.80
CA ILE A 132 -19.74 7.20 3.43
C ILE A 132 -21.07 6.48 3.24
N ILE A 133 -21.32 5.42 4.02
CA ILE A 133 -22.50 4.59 3.79
C ILE A 133 -23.80 5.34 4.14
N LYS A 134 -23.91 5.87 5.36
CA LYS A 134 -25.12 6.55 5.82
C LYS A 134 -25.40 7.82 5.02
N GLU A 135 -24.38 8.64 4.78
CA GLU A 135 -24.53 9.94 4.10
C GLU A 135 -24.85 9.77 2.62
N TYR A 136 -24.03 8.99 1.89
CA TYR A 136 -24.11 8.93 0.43
C TYR A 136 -24.84 7.68 -0.10
N GLY A 137 -25.18 6.72 0.76
CA GLY A 137 -25.89 5.51 0.36
C GLY A 137 -25.11 4.61 -0.58
N VAL A 138 -23.77 4.62 -0.48
CA VAL A 138 -22.88 3.80 -1.29
C VAL A 138 -21.99 2.95 -0.42
N LYS A 139 -21.68 1.73 -0.88
CA LYS A 139 -20.81 0.79 -0.19
C LYS A 139 -19.77 0.20 -1.14
N LEU A 140 -18.58 -0.06 -0.62
CA LEU A 140 -17.52 -0.74 -1.32
C LEU A 140 -17.73 -2.25 -1.10
N VAL A 141 -18.07 -2.95 -2.17
CA VAL A 141 -18.42 -4.37 -2.16
C VAL A 141 -17.27 -5.18 -2.74
N GLY A 142 -17.03 -6.37 -2.21
CA GLY A 142 -15.93 -7.25 -2.63
C GLY A 142 -14.57 -6.82 -2.07
N TRP A 143 -14.56 -6.19 -0.90
CA TRP A 143 -13.33 -5.99 -0.14
C TRP A 143 -12.71 -7.36 0.19
N PRO A 144 -11.38 -7.56 0.02
CA PRO A 144 -10.79 -8.88 0.20
C PRO A 144 -10.92 -9.41 1.63
N ASP A 145 -11.17 -10.71 1.76
CA ASP A 145 -11.26 -11.38 3.05
C ASP A 145 -9.94 -11.29 3.82
N GLY A 146 -10.04 -11.04 5.13
CA GLY A 146 -8.88 -10.91 6.02
C GLY A 146 -8.08 -9.59 5.87
N VAL A 147 -8.47 -8.69 4.96
CA VAL A 147 -7.84 -7.37 4.84
C VAL A 147 -8.60 -6.35 5.72
N PRO A 148 -7.95 -5.70 6.69
CA PRO A 148 -8.58 -4.64 7.48
C PRO A 148 -9.10 -3.49 6.60
N MET A 149 -10.27 -2.94 6.94
CA MET A 149 -10.88 -1.81 6.25
C MET A 149 -10.21 -0.49 6.66
N GLU A 150 -8.96 -0.30 6.23
CA GLU A 150 -8.13 0.85 6.57
C GLU A 150 -7.53 1.49 5.31
N THR A 151 -6.87 2.64 5.48
CA THR A 151 -6.13 3.27 4.39
C THR A 151 -5.08 2.31 3.80
N PRO A 152 -4.99 2.17 2.46
CA PRO A 152 -3.99 1.32 1.83
C PRO A 152 -2.54 1.59 2.23
N TYR A 153 -2.24 2.79 2.75
CA TYR A 153 -0.92 3.14 3.27
C TYR A 153 -0.55 2.42 4.57
N ASN A 154 -1.53 2.05 5.39
CA ASN A 154 -1.30 1.35 6.66
C ASN A 154 -1.26 -0.17 6.50
N LEU A 155 -1.74 -0.69 5.37
CA LEU A 155 -1.73 -2.12 5.09
C LEU A 155 -0.31 -2.66 4.90
N ASN A 156 -0.08 -3.88 5.42
CA ASN A 156 1.10 -4.66 5.10
C ASN A 156 1.19 -4.96 3.59
N ALA A 157 2.34 -5.43 3.11
CA ALA A 157 2.57 -5.61 1.68
C ALA A 157 1.59 -6.61 1.04
N ALA A 158 1.32 -7.74 1.69
CA ALA A 158 0.42 -8.77 1.17
C ALA A 158 -1.02 -8.25 1.04
N HIS A 159 -1.52 -7.57 2.08
CA HIS A 159 -2.86 -6.98 2.08
C HIS A 159 -2.99 -5.87 1.03
N ALA A 160 -1.97 -5.01 0.88
CA ALA A 160 -1.96 -3.95 -0.12
C ALA A 160 -2.01 -4.52 -1.55
N ILE A 161 -1.27 -5.60 -1.83
CA ILE A 161 -1.29 -6.28 -3.13
C ILE A 161 -2.67 -6.90 -3.39
N SER A 162 -3.23 -7.60 -2.41
CA SER A 162 -4.55 -8.23 -2.53
C SER A 162 -5.66 -7.21 -2.81
N LEU A 163 -5.69 -6.11 -2.05
CA LEU A 163 -6.65 -5.04 -2.26
C LEU A 163 -6.48 -4.38 -3.62
N TYR A 164 -5.24 -4.10 -4.03
CA TYR A 164 -4.96 -3.53 -5.34
C TYR A 164 -5.49 -4.42 -6.47
N GLN A 165 -5.22 -5.73 -6.41
CA GLN A 165 -5.72 -6.68 -7.41
C GLN A 165 -7.26 -6.70 -7.43
N ALA A 166 -7.91 -6.68 -6.27
CA ALA A 166 -9.36 -6.68 -6.19
C ALA A 166 -9.99 -5.42 -6.81
N VAL A 167 -9.45 -4.24 -6.49
CA VAL A 167 -9.92 -2.96 -7.05
C VAL A 167 -9.63 -2.88 -8.55
N LYS A 168 -8.45 -3.35 -9.00
CA LYS A 168 -8.05 -3.33 -10.41
C LYS A 168 -8.89 -4.27 -11.27
N SER A 169 -9.17 -5.47 -10.77
CA SER A 169 -10.01 -6.49 -11.43
C SER A 169 -11.51 -6.20 -11.34
N LYS A 170 -11.91 -5.11 -10.67
CA LYS A 170 -13.31 -4.73 -10.42
C LYS A 170 -14.10 -5.75 -9.58
N THR A 171 -13.41 -6.65 -8.87
CA THR A 171 -14.04 -7.49 -7.86
C THR A 171 -14.34 -6.70 -6.58
N CYS A 172 -13.50 -5.70 -6.26
CA CYS A 172 -13.78 -4.66 -5.26
C CYS A 172 -14.24 -3.37 -5.96
N MET A 173 -15.49 -2.96 -5.74
CA MET A 173 -16.08 -1.78 -6.42
C MET A 173 -17.19 -1.12 -5.61
N TRP A 174 -17.43 0.16 -5.88
CA TRP A 174 -18.55 0.89 -5.29
C TRP A 174 -19.88 0.41 -5.87
N LYS A 175 -20.87 0.23 -4.99
CA LYS A 175 -22.25 -0.05 -5.36
C LYS A 175 -23.19 0.89 -4.62
N PRO A 176 -24.26 1.38 -5.27
CA PRO A 176 -25.32 2.07 -4.58
C PRO A 176 -26.11 1.05 -3.75
N LEU A 177 -26.55 1.45 -2.56
CA LEU A 177 -27.50 0.69 -1.78
C LEU A 177 -28.91 0.96 -2.31
N ASP A 178 -29.73 -0.08 -2.38
CA ASP A 178 -31.15 0.08 -2.69
C ASP A 178 -31.86 0.86 -1.55
N GLY A 179 -33.00 1.49 -1.84
CA GLY A 179 -33.74 2.30 -0.86
C GLY A 179 -34.10 1.54 0.42
N MET A 180 -34.50 0.27 0.30
CA MET A 180 -34.78 -0.58 1.47
C MET A 180 -33.51 -0.95 2.24
N GLU A 181 -32.44 -1.29 1.51
CA GLU A 181 -31.14 -1.65 2.10
C GLU A 181 -30.56 -0.43 2.86
N LEU A 182 -30.56 0.73 2.23
CA LEU A 182 -30.11 1.99 2.81
C LEU A 182 -30.90 2.33 4.07
N HIS A 183 -32.23 2.19 4.06
CA HIS A 183 -33.05 2.47 5.23
C HIS A 183 -32.72 1.54 6.41
N ARG A 184 -32.50 0.25 6.15
CA ARG A 184 -32.09 -0.72 7.18
C ARG A 184 -30.70 -0.39 7.73
N VAL A 185 -29.75 -0.12 6.86
CA VAL A 185 -28.38 0.21 7.23
C VAL A 185 -28.33 1.51 8.02
N ARG A 186 -29.08 2.55 7.62
CA ARG A 186 -29.17 3.82 8.36
C ARG A 186 -29.71 3.63 9.77
N ARG A 187 -30.79 2.87 9.94
CA ARG A 187 -31.34 2.56 11.28
C ARG A 187 -30.34 1.78 12.14
N SER A 188 -29.63 0.82 11.57
CA SER A 188 -28.60 0.07 12.29
C SER A 188 -27.43 0.95 12.73
N ILE A 189 -26.95 1.83 11.83
CA ILE A 189 -25.89 2.80 12.14
C ILE A 189 -26.35 3.77 13.23
N GLU A 190 -27.59 4.27 13.17
CA GLU A 190 -28.16 5.17 14.18
C GLU A 190 -28.25 4.51 15.55
N ALA A 191 -28.77 3.29 15.62
CA ALA A 191 -28.84 2.55 16.88
C ALA A 191 -27.46 2.35 17.52
N ARG A 192 -26.44 2.02 16.72
CA ARG A 192 -25.04 1.85 17.19
C ARG A 192 -24.38 3.16 17.58
N VAL A 193 -24.76 4.26 16.94
CA VAL A 193 -24.30 5.59 17.33
C VAL A 193 -24.93 6.00 18.66
N ASP A 194 -26.22 5.74 18.85
CA ASP A 194 -26.95 6.08 20.06
C ASP A 194 -26.54 5.21 21.25
N SER A 195 -26.17 3.94 21.02
CA SER A 195 -25.59 3.06 22.06
C SER A 195 -24.15 3.41 22.41
N GLY A 196 -23.47 4.19 21.57
CA GLY A 196 -22.04 4.52 21.73
C GLY A 196 -21.07 3.50 21.13
N ASP A 197 -21.57 2.44 20.49
CA ASP A 197 -20.75 1.40 19.83
C ASP A 197 -20.06 1.90 18.55
N LEU A 198 -20.55 3.00 17.96
CA LEU A 198 -19.97 3.61 16.77
C LEU A 198 -19.64 5.09 17.01
N ALA A 199 -18.37 5.44 16.88
CA ALA A 199 -17.91 6.82 17.05
C ALA A 199 -18.39 7.70 15.88
N ILE A 200 -18.84 8.92 16.22
CA ILE A 200 -19.10 9.98 15.24
C ILE A 200 -17.93 10.96 15.24
N PRO A 201 -17.48 11.43 14.06
CA PRO A 201 -16.51 12.52 13.98
C PRO A 201 -16.95 13.75 14.77
N GLU A 202 -16.01 14.37 15.49
CA GLU A 202 -16.25 15.55 16.33
C GLU A 202 -16.93 16.72 15.57
N ARG A 203 -16.62 16.87 14.28
CA ARG A 203 -17.23 17.89 13.42
C ARG A 203 -18.76 17.78 13.31
N LEU A 204 -19.31 16.57 13.43
CA LEU A 204 -20.76 16.36 13.39
C LEU A 204 -21.41 16.48 14.78
N ARG A 205 -20.63 16.30 15.88
CA ARG A 205 -21.13 16.50 17.25
C ARG A 205 -21.50 17.96 17.51
N ARG A 206 -20.69 18.90 16.99
CA ARG A 206 -20.90 20.35 17.18
C ARG A 206 -22.19 20.90 16.54
N GLY A 207 -22.78 20.21 15.57
CA GLY A 207 -24.03 20.63 14.94
C GLY A 207 -25.29 20.44 15.79
N LYS A 208 -25.25 19.55 16.79
CA LYS A 208 -26.39 19.26 17.68
C LYS A 208 -26.41 20.07 18.99
N GLY A 209 -25.35 20.84 19.28
CA GLY A 209 -25.25 21.66 20.49
C GLY A 209 -24.69 23.04 20.18
N GLY A 210 -25.54 23.97 19.72
CA GLY A 210 -25.05 25.30 19.35
C GLY A 210 -26.10 26.33 18.94
N ALA A 211 -27.36 26.19 19.39
CA ALA A 211 -28.30 27.31 19.38
C ALA A 211 -28.28 27.95 20.78
N GLY A 212 -27.28 28.79 21.06
CA GLY A 212 -27.22 29.49 22.33
C GLY A 212 -25.90 30.20 22.58
N SER A 213 -25.91 31.52 22.36
CA SER A 213 -25.09 32.57 23.00
C SER A 213 -24.50 33.54 21.99
N LYS A 214 -25.35 34.51 21.58
CA LYS A 214 -24.89 35.85 21.25
C LYS A 214 -24.48 36.53 22.56
N SER A 215 -23.19 36.74 22.78
CA SER A 215 -22.65 37.67 23.79
C SER A 215 -21.22 38.00 23.35
N GLY A 216 -20.77 39.24 23.22
CA GLY A 216 -21.37 40.54 23.43
C GLY A 216 -20.44 41.56 22.78
N ARG A 217 -21.01 42.52 22.07
CA ARG A 217 -20.32 43.66 21.49
C ARG A 217 -19.94 44.59 22.63
N VAL A 218 -18.66 44.71 22.98
CA VAL A 218 -18.18 45.79 23.86
C VAL A 218 -17.42 46.81 23.03
N ALA A 219 -18.06 47.96 22.92
CA ALA A 219 -17.52 49.18 22.33
C ALA A 219 -16.38 49.73 23.21
N GLY A 220 -15.19 49.88 22.61
CA GLY A 220 -14.05 50.60 23.18
C GLY A 220 -13.87 51.95 22.50
N LYS A 221 -14.10 53.00 23.26
CA LYS A 221 -14.24 54.42 22.92
C LYS A 221 -12.91 55.05 22.46
N ARG A 222 -12.97 55.90 21.42
CA ARG A 222 -11.90 56.83 20.99
C ARG A 222 -11.48 57.78 22.12
N ARG A 223 -10.18 58.10 22.22
CA ARG A 223 -9.68 59.45 22.56
C ARG A 223 -8.32 59.71 21.93
N ARG A 224 -8.12 60.96 21.54
CA ARG A 224 -7.08 61.55 20.68
C ARG A 224 -6.09 62.36 21.54
N ASP A 225 -4.88 62.55 20.98
CA ASP A 225 -3.96 63.68 21.10
C ASP A 225 -3.11 63.86 22.38
N SER A 226 -1.78 63.63 22.30
CA SER A 226 -0.76 64.67 21.96
C SER A 226 0.68 64.31 22.40
N ALA A 227 1.62 64.56 21.47
CA ALA A 227 3.07 64.86 21.53
C ALA A 227 3.95 64.51 22.76
N ASP A 228 5.15 63.94 22.54
CA ASP A 228 6.42 64.68 22.39
C ASP A 228 7.65 63.74 22.28
N MET A 229 8.75 64.31 21.80
CA MET A 229 10.04 63.84 21.27
C MET A 229 10.91 62.86 22.10
N GLY A 230 11.78 62.10 21.41
CA GLY A 230 13.01 61.57 22.04
C GLY A 230 13.71 60.36 21.39
N VAL A 231 14.48 60.62 20.32
CA VAL A 231 15.84 60.08 19.98
C VAL A 231 16.21 58.59 20.25
N SER A 232 16.47 57.89 19.12
CA SER A 232 17.42 56.80 18.79
C SER A 232 17.98 55.82 19.84
N VAL A 233 18.02 54.52 19.47
CA VAL A 233 19.25 53.72 19.14
C VAL A 233 18.87 52.25 18.85
N GLY A 234 19.46 51.68 17.79
CA GLY A 234 20.03 50.32 17.89
C GLY A 234 19.35 49.10 17.26
N LYS A 235 19.71 48.84 15.99
CA LYS A 235 20.15 47.54 15.41
C LYS A 235 19.26 46.27 15.52
N GLY A 236 18.93 45.72 14.36
CA GLY A 236 18.49 44.32 14.21
C GLY A 236 18.15 43.91 12.78
N VAL A 237 19.17 43.67 11.97
CA VAL A 237 19.12 43.30 10.54
C VAL A 237 18.39 41.98 10.29
N LYS A 238 17.49 41.92 9.30
CA LYS A 238 17.27 40.71 8.48
C LYS A 238 16.91 41.09 7.02
N ARG A 239 17.88 40.86 6.14
CA ARG A 239 17.81 41.06 4.68
C ARG A 239 16.80 40.10 4.04
N ARG A 240 15.96 40.65 3.14
CA ARG A 240 15.31 39.95 2.02
C ARG A 240 16.37 39.44 1.03
N ARG A 241 16.04 38.37 0.29
CA ARG A 241 16.01 38.44 -1.19
C ARG A 241 15.22 37.28 -1.80
N VAL A 242 14.39 37.64 -2.77
CA VAL A 242 13.57 36.78 -3.62
C VAL A 242 14.12 36.86 -5.05
N ALA A 243 14.17 35.68 -5.67
CA ALA A 243 14.00 35.33 -7.09
C ALA A 243 15.00 35.75 -8.21
N THR A 244 15.04 34.78 -9.13
CA THR A 244 15.13 34.86 -10.60
C THR A 244 16.52 34.76 -11.23
N LEU A 245 16.73 33.68 -11.99
CA LEU A 245 17.67 33.65 -13.11
C LEU A 245 16.97 33.00 -14.32
N LYS A 246 16.76 33.83 -15.34
CA LYS A 246 16.56 33.47 -16.75
C LYS A 246 17.93 33.54 -17.40
N ALA A 247 18.31 32.56 -18.22
CA ALA A 247 19.25 32.76 -19.31
C ALA A 247 19.05 31.64 -20.34
N GLY A 248 18.70 32.04 -21.56
CA GLY A 248 18.98 31.25 -22.76
C GLY A 248 20.14 31.91 -23.50
N MET A 249 21.03 31.11 -24.08
CA MET A 249 21.85 31.47 -25.24
C MET A 249 22.56 30.20 -25.72
N GLU A 250 22.14 29.64 -26.85
CA GLU A 250 23.01 28.79 -27.67
C GLU A 250 22.95 29.29 -29.11
N ARG A 251 24.14 29.34 -29.71
CA ARG A 251 24.42 29.69 -31.10
C ARG A 251 24.35 28.44 -31.95
#